data_AF-A0A3M1A821-F1
#
_entry.id   AF-A0A3M1A821-F1
#
_cell.length_a   1.000
_cell.length_b   1.000
_cell.length_c   1.000
_cell.angle_alpha   90.00
_cell.angle_beta   90.00
_cell.angle_gamma   90.00
#
_symmetry.space_group_name_H-M   'P 1'
#
loop_
_entity.id
_entity.type
_entity.pdbx_description
1 polymer ?
#
loop_
_entity_poly.entity_id
_entity_poly.type
_entity_poly.pdbx_seq_one_letter_code
_entity_poly.pdbx_strand_id
1 'polypeptide(L)' 'GRVVEMKGVNVTLGIPIIRTSVDHGTAFDIAWRGVASADPLMEAITVATQMAEYKTSKTSNSSV' A
#
# COMPACT_ATOMS: atom_id res chain seq x y z
N GLY A 1 26.78 1.70 5.71
CA GLY A 1 26.01 0.86 4.78
C GLY A 1 24.56 1.25 4.88
N ARG A 2 23.89 1.51 3.76
CA ARG A 2 22.46 1.85 3.75
C ARG A 2 21.69 0.54 3.85
N VAL A 3 21.02 0.30 4.97
CA VAL A 3 20.08 -0.82 5.10
C VAL A 3 18.90 -0.45 4.22
N VAL A 4 18.71 -1.20 3.13
CA VAL A 4 17.53 -1.05 2.28
C VAL A 4 16.48 -1.96 2.88
N GLU A 5 15.50 -1.37 3.55
CA GLU A 5 14.35 -2.10 4.05
C GLU A 5 13.58 -2.69 2.85
N MET A 6 13.26 -3.99 2.91
CA MET A 6 12.43 -4.61 1.88
C MET A 6 11.02 -4.00 1.95
N LYS A 7 10.54 -3.51 0.80
CA LYS A 7 9.21 -2.90 0.69
C LYS A 7 8.18 -3.97 0.38
N GLY A 8 7.48 -4.48 1.39
CA GLY A 8 6.31 -5.34 1.21
C GLY A 8 5.01 -4.54 1.28
N VAL A 9 4.04 -4.89 0.42
CA VAL A 9 2.66 -4.37 0.50
C VAL A 9 1.70 -5.54 0.71
N ASN A 10 0.88 -5.45 1.75
CA ASN A 10 -0.20 -6.40 1.98
C ASN A 10 -1.43 -6.00 1.17
N VAL A 11 -1.96 -6.92 0.37
CA VAL A 11 -3.20 -6.74 -0.41
C VAL A 11 -4.25 -7.71 0.09
N THR A 12 -5.46 -7.24 0.36
CA THR A 12 -6.57 -8.10 0.78
C THR A 12 -7.47 -8.44 -0.40
N LEU A 13 -7.61 -9.74 -0.67
CA LEU A 13 -8.48 -10.28 -1.70
C LEU A 13 -9.79 -10.77 -1.08
N GLY A 14 -10.88 -10.74 -1.86
CA GLY A 14 -12.18 -11.28 -1.46
C GLY A 14 -13.12 -10.30 -0.76
N ILE A 15 -12.78 -9.01 -0.68
CA ILE A 15 -13.66 -7.94 -0.15
C ILE A 15 -14.05 -6.94 -1.26
N PRO A 16 -15.19 -6.21 -1.14
CA PRO A 16 -15.76 -5.44 -2.24
C PRO A 16 -15.06 -4.08 -2.49
N ILE A 17 -13.93 -3.84 -1.85
CA ILE A 17 -13.16 -2.60 -1.97
C ILE A 17 -11.68 -2.93 -2.19
N ILE A 18 -10.95 -2.00 -2.81
CA ILE A 18 -9.49 -2.07 -2.87
C ILE A 18 -8.96 -1.79 -1.47
N ARG A 19 -8.18 -2.73 -0.93
CA ARG A 19 -7.55 -2.58 0.39
C ARG A 19 -6.10 -3.05 0.36
N THR A 20 -5.20 -2.10 0.58
CA THR A 20 -3.77 -2.33 0.81
C THR A 20 -3.40 -1.94 2.25
N SER A 21 -2.28 -2.43 2.75
CA SER A 21 -1.69 -1.98 4.01
C SER A 21 -0.17 -2.18 4.01
N VAL A 22 0.51 -1.53 4.95
CA VAL A 22 1.91 -1.83 5.27
C VAL A 22 2.08 -3.29 5.72
N ASP A 23 3.31 -3.79 5.59
CA ASP A 23 3.73 -5.14 6.00
C ASP A 23 4.26 -5.20 7.44
N HIS A 24 4.46 -4.06 8.09
CA HIS A 24 4.93 -3.95 9.47
C HIS A 24 3.82 -3.62 10.49
N GLY A 25 4.15 -3.78 11.77
CA GLY A 25 3.28 -3.46 12.90
C GLY A 25 3.33 -1.99 13.33
N THR A 26 2.87 -1.72 14.55
CA THR A 26 2.72 -0.34 15.09
C THR A 26 4.02 0.35 15.47
N ALA A 27 5.12 -0.39 15.64
CA ALA A 27 6.44 0.13 15.97
C ALA A 27 6.43 1.08 17.19
N PHE A 28 5.76 0.68 18.28
CA PHE A 28 5.60 1.52 19.49
C PHE A 28 6.93 1.88 20.16
N ASP A 29 7.94 1.05 20.02
CA ASP A 29 9.29 1.29 20.49
C ASP A 29 9.93 2.54 19.86
N ILE A 30 9.52 2.89 18.63
CA ILE A 30 10.02 4.08 17.89
C ILE A 30 8.99 5.20 17.73
N ALA A 31 7.79 5.06 18.30
CA ALA A 31 6.77 6.10 18.25
C ALA A 31 7.28 7.43 18.87
N TRP A 32 6.94 8.56 18.24
CA TRP A 32 7.35 9.92 18.64
C TRP A 32 8.85 10.20 18.66
N ARG A 33 9.66 9.31 18.10
CA ARG A 33 11.11 9.54 17.97
C ARG A 33 11.51 10.19 16.65
N GLY A 34 10.59 10.31 15.69
CA GLY A 34 10.86 10.90 14.37
C GLY A 34 11.76 10.05 13.46
N VAL A 35 11.92 8.75 13.76
CA VAL A 35 12.82 7.83 13.04
C VAL A 35 12.10 6.80 12.17
N ALA A 36 10.77 6.76 12.20
CA ALA A 36 9.98 5.85 11.38
C ALA A 36 10.02 6.29 9.91
N SER A 37 10.21 5.33 8.99
CA SER A 37 10.15 5.60 7.55
C SER A 37 8.69 5.68 7.09
N ALA A 38 8.38 6.64 6.22
CA ALA A 38 7.08 6.73 5.55
C ALA A 38 7.02 5.90 4.26
N ASP A 39 8.15 5.40 3.76
CA ASP A 39 8.26 4.74 2.45
C ASP A 39 7.31 3.53 2.29
N PRO A 40 7.15 2.62 3.27
CA PRO A 40 6.24 1.47 3.12
C PRO A 40 4.77 1.89 2.96
N LEU A 41 4.35 2.95 3.67
CA LEU A 41 2.99 3.47 3.55
C LEU A 41 2.77 4.12 2.17
N MET A 42 3.75 4.87 1.68
CA MET A 42 3.69 5.48 0.34
C MET A 42 3.60 4.42 -0.76
N GLU A 43 4.30 3.30 -0.61
CA GLU A 43 4.20 2.17 -1.53
C GLU A 43 2.80 1.53 -1.48
N ALA A 44 2.25 1.29 -0.28
CA ALA A 44 0.91 0.73 -0.13
C ALA A 44 -0.17 1.61 -0.77
N ILE A 45 -0.04 2.94 -0.65
CA ILE A 45 -0.92 3.91 -1.32
C ILE A 45 -0.74 3.84 -2.84
N THR A 46 0.50 3.79 -3.32
CA THR A 46 0.81 3.71 -4.75
C THR A 46 0.18 2.48 -5.41
N VAL A 47 0.31 1.31 -4.77
CA VAL A 47 -0.32 0.07 -5.24
C VAL A 47 -1.85 0.20 -5.26
N ALA A 48 -2.47 0.80 -4.24
CA ALA A 48 -3.92 1.02 -4.24
C ALA A 48 -4.37 1.93 -5.40
N THR A 49 -3.63 3.01 -5.66
CA THR A 49 -3.90 3.92 -6.78
C THR A 49 -3.83 3.20 -8.12
N GLN A 50 -2.78 2.41 -8.36
CA GLN A 50 -2.63 1.62 -9.59
C GLN A 50 -3.80 0.63 -9.78
N MET A 51 -4.23 -0.04 -8.71
CA MET A 51 -5.40 -0.93 -8.75
C MET A 51 -6.69 -0.17 -9.07
N ALA A 52 -6.85 1.05 -8.54
CA ALA A 52 -8.03 1.89 -8.77
C ALA A 52 -8.10 2.42 -10.21
N GLU A 53 -6.96 2.84 -10.76
CA GLU A 53 -6.83 3.23 -12.17
C GLU A 53 -7.17 2.06 -13.10
N TYR A 54 -6.63 0.87 -12.83
CA TYR A 54 -6.95 -0.33 -13.58
C TYR A 54 -8.45 -0.68 -13.51
N LYS A 55 -9.07 -0.63 -12.33
CA LYS A 55 -10.52 -0.87 -12.16
C LYS A 55 -11.37 0.13 -12.94
N THR A 56 -10.98 1.41 -12.94
CA THR A 56 -11.69 2.48 -13.65
C THR A 56 -11.62 2.28 -15.16
N SER A 57 -10.42 2.05 -15.70
CA SER A 57 -10.21 1.81 -17.14
C SER A 57 -10.93 0.57 -17.68
N LYS A 58 -11.11 -0.47 -16.84
CA LYS A 58 -11.86 -1.67 -17.21
C LYS A 58 -13.37 -1.43 -17.19
N THR A 59 -13.86 -0.60 -16.28
CA THR A 59 -15.28 -0.24 -16.20
C THR A 59 -15.72 0.57 -17.43
N SER A 60 -14.90 1.50 -17.92
CA SER A 60 -15.21 2.28 -19.13
C SER A 60 -15.26 1.44 -20.42
N ASN A 61 -14.56 0.31 -20.46
CA ASN A 61 -14.46 -0.54 -21.66
C ASN A 61 -15.42 -1.75 -21.64
N SER A 62 -16.19 -1.94 -20.56
CA SER A 62 -17.09 -3.10 -20.39
C SER A 62 -18.57 -2.77 -20.61
N SER A 63 -18.88 -1.58 -21.15
CA SER A 63 -20.26 -1.15 -21.49
C SER A 63 -20.74 -1.70 -22.84
N VAL A 64 -20.49 -2.98 -23.12
CA VAL A 64 -21.00 -3.71 -24.31
C VAL A 64 -21.94 -4.81 -23.85
#